data_AF-B1MYS8-F1
#
_entry.id   AF-B1MYS8-F1
#
_cell.length_a   1.000
_cell.length_b   1.000
_cell.length_c   1.000
_cell.angle_alpha   90.00
_cell.angle_beta   90.00
_cell.angle_gamma   90.00
#
_symmetry.space_group_name_H-M   'P 1'
#
loop_
_entity.id
_entity.type
_entity.pdbx_description
1 polymer ?
#
loop_
_entity_poly.entity_id
_entity_poly.type
_entity_poly.pdbx_seq_one_letter_code
_entity_poly.pdbx_strand_id
1 'polypeptide(L)'
;MSEFMGVFYGCLVAGGLYLVDRFLPKWFGALPGIAYFIFMIWLMIYKNGHNILGLFTVLIVGEAIINSIWIESIESRKKKTQKELDKMKAKDLS
;
A
#
# COMPACT_ATOMS: atom_id res chain seq x y z
N MET A 1 28.54 14.75 7.00
CA MET A 1 27.20 15.39 7.00
C MET A 1 26.21 14.67 6.09
N SER A 2 26.54 14.43 4.81
CA SER A 2 25.64 13.74 3.85
C SER A 2 25.36 12.27 4.20
N GLU A 3 26.35 11.52 4.69
CA GLU A 3 26.18 10.09 5.04
C GLU A 3 25.29 9.90 6.27
N PHE A 4 25.44 10.75 7.29
CA PHE A 4 24.60 10.73 8.48
C PHE A 4 23.15 11.09 8.15
N MET A 5 22.95 12.07 7.25
CA MET A 5 21.63 12.39 6.72
C MET A 5 21.04 11.20 5.94
N GLY A 6 21.83 10.51 5.11
CA GLY A 6 21.38 9.33 4.36
C GLY A 6 20.90 8.19 5.28
N VAL A 7 21.65 7.89 6.34
CA VAL A 7 21.26 6.89 7.34
C VAL A 7 20.02 7.35 8.13
N PHE A 8 19.96 8.63 8.48
CA PHE A 8 18.80 9.21 9.18
C PHE A 8 17.52 9.15 8.33
N TYR A 9 17.62 9.46 7.04
CA TYR A 9 16.52 9.29 6.08
C TYR A 9 16.13 7.83 5.93
N GLY A 10 17.09 6.91 5.87
CA GLY A 10 16.82 5.47 5.86
C GLY A 10 16.05 5.00 7.10
N CYS A 11 16.46 5.45 8.29
CA CYS A 11 15.77 5.17 9.55
C CYS A 11 14.37 5.80 9.60
N LEU A 12 14.19 7.00 9.05
CA LEU A 12 12.88 7.66 8.95
C LEU A 12 11.94 6.91 8.01
N VAL A 13 12.44 6.42 6.87
CA VAL A 13 11.65 5.60 5.94
C VAL A 13 11.29 4.26 6.58
N ALA A 14 12.23 3.59 7.25
CA ALA A 14 11.98 2.35 7.97
C ALA A 14 11.00 2.53 9.13
N GLY A 15 11.14 3.60 9.91
CA GLY A 15 10.22 3.96 10.98
C GLY A 15 8.82 4.33 10.45
N GLY A 16 8.77 5.05 9.33
CA GLY A 16 7.55 5.32 8.59
C GLY A 16 6.86 4.04 8.15
N LEU A 17 7.58 3.10 7.53
CA LEU A 17 7.06 1.80 7.11
C LEU A 17 6.56 0.96 8.30
N TYR A 18 7.25 1.00 9.44
CA TYR A 18 6.84 0.31 10.65
C TYR A 18 5.56 0.90 11.27
N LEU A 19 5.46 2.24 11.31
CA LEU A 19 4.25 2.93 11.74
C LEU A 19 3.09 2.70 10.75
N VAL A 20 3.40 2.65 9.46
CA VAL A 20 2.46 2.28 8.40
C VAL A 20 1.93 0.86 8.64
N ASP A 21 2.78 -0.11 8.93
CA ASP A 21 2.33 -1.48 9.18
C ASP A 21 1.54 -1.63 10.49
N ARG A 22 1.90 -0.86 11.52
CA ARG A 22 1.34 -0.98 12.88
C ARG A 22 0.08 -0.14 13.11
N PHE A 23 -0.01 1.04 12.52
CA PHE A 23 -1.09 2.00 12.79
C PHE A 23 -2.08 2.16 11.65
N LEU A 24 -1.80 1.66 10.44
CA LEU A 24 -2.71 1.94 9.35
C LEU A 24 -4.01 1.14 9.45
N PRO A 25 -5.17 1.84 9.54
CA PRO A 25 -6.46 1.20 9.50
C PRO A 25 -6.63 0.43 8.20
N LYS A 26 -7.49 -0.60 8.20
CA LYS A 26 -7.76 -1.48 7.03
C LYS A 26 -8.07 -0.72 5.73
N TRP A 27 -8.57 0.51 5.84
CA TRP A 27 -8.94 1.41 4.75
C TRP A 27 -7.78 2.23 4.16
N PHE A 28 -6.62 2.29 4.82
CA PHE A 28 -5.49 3.10 4.33
C PHE A 28 -4.83 2.51 3.09
N GLY A 29 -5.01 1.22 2.81
CA GLY A 29 -4.55 0.64 1.55
C GLY A 29 -5.34 1.12 0.33
N ALA A 30 -6.47 1.81 0.51
CA ALA A 30 -7.15 2.54 -0.56
C ALA A 30 -6.49 3.89 -0.87
N LEU A 31 -5.70 4.45 0.07
CA LEU A 31 -5.08 5.77 -0.08
C LEU A 31 -4.05 5.83 -1.23
N PRO A 32 -3.15 4.83 -1.43
CA PRO A 32 -2.26 4.79 -2.60
C PRO A 32 -3.02 4.72 -3.93
N GLY A 33 -4.13 4.00 -3.99
CA GLY A 33 -4.98 3.92 -5.18
C GLY A 33 -5.58 5.28 -5.51
N ILE A 34 -6.22 5.94 -4.54
CA ILE A 34 -6.80 7.28 -4.73
C ILE A 34 -5.73 8.30 -5.13
N ALA A 35 -4.55 8.27 -4.52
CA ALA A 35 -3.45 9.17 -4.87
C ALA A 35 -2.95 8.93 -6.30
N TYR A 36 -2.83 7.67 -6.71
CA TYR A 36 -2.45 7.30 -8.07
C TYR A 36 -3.50 7.76 -9.10
N PHE A 37 -4.79 7.55 -8.80
CA PHE A 37 -5.90 7.98 -9.65
C PHE A 37 -5.88 9.51 -9.89
N ILE A 38 -5.74 10.29 -8.81
CA ILE A 38 -5.65 11.76 -8.90
C ILE A 38 -4.42 12.18 -9.72
N PHE A 39 -3.28 11.53 -9.51
CA PHE A 39 -2.05 11.80 -10.27
C PHE A 39 -2.23 11.51 -11.77
N MET A 40 -2.91 10.42 -12.12
CA MET A 40 -3.20 10.07 -13.51
C MET A 40 -4.18 11.06 -14.16
N ILE A 41 -5.21 11.51 -13.43
CA ILE A 41 -6.10 12.59 -13.89
C ILE A 41 -5.31 13.88 -14.13
N TRP A 42 -4.43 14.25 -13.21
CA TRP A 42 -3.59 15.42 -13.35
C TRP A 42 -2.69 15.33 -14.60
N LEU A 43 -2.07 14.17 -14.84
CA LEU A 43 -1.29 13.92 -16.06
C LEU A 43 -2.14 14.04 -17.34
N MET A 44 -3.39 13.57 -17.31
CA MET A 44 -4.30 13.68 -18.46
C MET A 44 -4.71 15.12 -18.75
N ILE A 45 -4.93 15.95 -17.72
CA ILE A 45 -5.39 17.35 -17.89
C ILE A 45 -4.23 18.27 -18.28
N TYR A 46 -3.07 18.15 -17.64
CA TYR A 46 -1.98 19.12 -17.79
C TYR A 46 -0.98 18.76 -18.89
N LYS A 47 -0.99 17.52 -19.39
CA LYS A 47 -0.03 17.02 -20.38
C LYS A 47 -0.72 16.73 -21.71
N ASN A 48 -1.12 17.80 -22.40
CA ASN A 48 -1.90 17.85 -23.66
C ASN A 48 -1.26 17.20 -24.93
N GLY A 49 -0.35 16.23 -24.80
CA GLY A 49 0.35 15.63 -25.94
C GLY A 49 0.67 14.13 -25.81
N HIS A 50 0.15 13.45 -24.78
CA HIS A 50 0.38 12.02 -24.59
C HIS A 50 -0.70 11.19 -25.28
N ASN A 51 -0.32 10.00 -25.73
CA ASN A 51 -1.26 9.03 -26.30
C ASN A 51 -2.30 8.65 -25.24
N ILE A 52 -3.52 9.15 -25.40
CA ILE A 52 -4.63 9.00 -24.45
C ILE A 52 -4.91 7.52 -24.18
N LEU A 53 -4.84 6.66 -25.21
CA LEU A 53 -5.01 5.22 -25.05
C LEU A 53 -3.93 4.61 -24.15
N GLY A 54 -2.67 5.06 -24.31
CA GLY A 54 -1.57 4.62 -23.45
C GLY A 54 -1.75 5.05 -21.99
N LEU A 55 -2.24 6.27 -21.75
CA LEU A 55 -2.59 6.76 -20.42
C LEU A 55 -3.71 5.94 -19.78
N PHE A 56 -4.75 5.55 -20.54
CA PHE A 56 -5.80 4.66 -20.05
C PHE A 56 -5.27 3.27 -19.72
N THR A 57 -4.39 2.70 -20.54
CA THR A 57 -3.76 1.41 -20.25
C THR A 57 -2.97 1.48 -18.94
N VAL A 58 -2.14 2.51 -18.77
CA VAL A 58 -1.36 2.72 -17.55
C VAL A 58 -2.26 2.94 -16.34
N LEU A 59 -3.37 3.66 -16.48
CA LEU A 59 -4.35 3.87 -15.42
C LEU A 59 -4.93 2.52 -14.96
N ILE A 60 -5.47 1.74 -15.89
CA ILE A 60 -6.13 0.46 -15.58
C ILE A 60 -5.15 -0.54 -14.96
N VAL A 61 -3.96 -0.68 -15.55
CA VAL A 61 -2.94 -1.61 -15.07
C VAL A 61 -2.41 -1.19 -13.70
N GLY A 62 -2.15 0.12 -13.50
CA GLY A 62 -1.67 0.64 -12.22
C GLY A 62 -2.68 0.46 -11.09
N GLU A 63 -3.96 0.78 -11.35
CA GLU A 63 -5.05 0.53 -10.39
C GLU A 63 -5.20 -0.95 -10.06
N ALA A 64 -5.11 -1.85 -11.05
CA ALA A 64 -5.21 -3.28 -10.82
C ALA A 64 -4.10 -3.80 -9.91
N ILE A 65 -2.85 -3.35 -10.12
CA ILE A 65 -1.70 -3.73 -9.29
C ILE A 65 -1.83 -3.18 -7.87
N ILE A 66 -2.22 -1.91 -7.71
CA ILE A 66 -2.36 -1.30 -6.38
C ILE A 66 -3.47 -1.99 -5.59
N ASN A 67 -4.61 -2.27 -6.24
CA ASN A 67 -5.72 -2.98 -5.61
C ASN A 67 -5.37 -4.44 -5.27
N SER A 68 -4.59 -5.15 -6.11
CA SER A 68 -4.18 -6.52 -5.80
C SER A 68 -3.30 -6.57 -4.55
N ILE A 69 -2.35 -5.64 -4.41
CA ILE A 69 -1.48 -5.52 -3.24
C ILE A 69 -2.31 -5.27 -1.97
N TRP A 70 -3.34 -4.42 -2.07
CA TRP A 70 -4.20 -4.12 -0.92
C TRP A 70 -5.05 -5.33 -0.50
N ILE A 71 -5.63 -6.05 -1.46
CA ILE A 71 -6.42 -7.27 -1.19
C ILE A 71 -5.55 -8.33 -0.50
N GLU A 72 -4.35 -8.58 -1.03
CA GLU A 72 -3.41 -9.56 -0.47
C GLU A 72 -2.96 -9.18 0.94
N SER A 73 -2.70 -7.88 1.17
CA SER A 73 -2.43 -7.31 2.49
C SER A 73 -3.56 -7.58 3.50
N ILE A 74 -4.82 -7.35 3.13
CA ILE A 74 -5.97 -7.61 4.00
C ILE A 74 -6.08 -9.12 4.30
N GLU A 75 -5.92 -9.96 3.29
CA GLU A 75 -6.03 -11.41 3.43
C GLU A 75 -4.94 -11.98 4.35
N SER A 76 -3.70 -11.48 4.22
CA SER A 76 -2.58 -11.88 5.08
C SER A 76 -2.83 -11.54 6.56
N ARG A 77 -3.41 -10.35 6.83
CA ARG A 77 -3.79 -9.95 8.20
C ARG A 77 -4.90 -10.84 8.75
N LYS A 78 -5.94 -11.14 7.95
CA LYS A 78 -7.01 -12.08 8.35
C LYS A 78 -6.46 -13.46 8.68
N LYS A 79 -5.56 -14.00 7.85
CA LYS A 79 -4.90 -15.30 8.07
C LYS A 79 -4.07 -15.32 9.36
N LYS A 80 -3.33 -14.25 9.66
CA LYS A 80 -2.58 -14.13 10.94
C LYS A 80 -3.53 -14.12 12.14
N THR A 81 -4.59 -13.32 12.11
CA THR A 81 -5.57 -13.26 13.20
C THR A 81 -6.26 -14.62 13.42
N GLN A 82 -6.66 -15.30 12.34
CA GLN A 82 -7.29 -16.62 12.45
C GLN A 82 -6.35 -17.65 13.09
N LYS A 83 -5.08 -17.68 12.66
CA LYS A 83 -4.08 -18.58 13.25
C LYS A 83 -3.86 -18.34 14.74
N GLU A 84 -3.84 -17.09 15.17
CA GLU A 84 -3.71 -16.76 16.60
C GLU A 84 -4.97 -17.18 17.39
N LEU A 85 -6.18 -17.01 16.82
CA LEU A 85 -7.42 -17.50 17.43
C LEU A 85 -7.46 -19.02 17.55
N ASP A 86 -7.02 -19.75 16.52
CA ASP A 86 -7.00 -21.21 16.53
C ASP A 86 -6.00 -21.75 17.58
N LYS A 87 -4.86 -21.08 17.76
CA LYS A 87 -3.91 -21.41 18.85
C LYS A 87 -4.52 -21.17 20.24
N MET A 88 -5.26 -20.08 20.43
CA MET A 88 -5.93 -19.80 21.70
C MET A 88 -6.99 -20.86 22.01
N LYS A 89 -7.82 -21.25 21.03
CA LYS A 89 -8.80 -22.33 21.19
C LYS A 89 -8.15 -23.68 21.51
N ALA A 90 -7.05 -24.02 20.84
CA ALA A 90 -6.33 -25.27 21.09
C ALA A 90 -5.73 -25.33 22.51
N LYS A 91 -5.36 -24.18 23.08
CA LYS A 91 -4.81 -24.08 24.44
C LYS A 91 -5.90 -24.08 25.52
N ASP A 92 -7.10 -23.62 25.21
CA ASP A 92 -8.26 -23.68 26.12
C ASP A 92 -8.90 -25.08 26.17
N LEU A 93 -8.71 -25.89 25.13
CA LEU A 93 -9.23 -27.26 25.02
C LEU A 93 -8.30 -28.33 25.65
N SER A 94 -7.09 -27.94 26.10
CA SER A 94 -6.11 -28.82 26.77
C SER A 94 -6.07 -28.56 28.27
#